data_AF-A0A4Q5RYR9-F1
#
_entry.id   AF-A0A4Q5RYR9-F1
#
_cell.length_a   1.000
_cell.length_b   1.000
_cell.length_c   1.000
_cell.angle_alpha   90.00
_cell.angle_beta   90.00
_cell.angle_gamma   90.00
#
_symmetry.space_group_name_H-M   'P 1'
#
loop_
_entity.id
_entity.type
_entity.pdbx_description
1 polymer ?
#
loop_
_entity_poly.entity_id
_entity_poly.type
_entity_poly.pdbx_seq_one_letter_code
_entity_poly.pdbx_strand_id
1 'polypeptide(L)'
;MSQQKFWLKIIGLSFLLHVVLIICSVIEVTIYSYLINPGHEQSYYQRHAELSGPWVSGVLGSLFVFLIVRRYLLRHEDRRLDFTLALPLLYIIMDVIILLPFQINWKEHLPVLLAANGAKLAASILTYLALKNKPAVALR
;
A
#
# COMPACT_ATOMS: atom_id res chain seq x y z
N MET A 1 -7.37 5.98 22.25
CA MET A 1 -6.22 5.05 22.36
C MET A 1 -4.98 5.79 22.87
N SER A 2 -4.07 5.19 23.66
CA SER A 2 -2.84 5.90 24.08
C SER A 2 -1.93 6.21 22.88
N GLN A 3 -1.18 7.31 22.94
CA GLN A 3 -0.35 7.79 21.82
C GLN A 3 0.66 6.74 21.35
N GLN A 4 1.29 6.00 22.28
CA GLN A 4 2.22 4.92 21.95
C GLN A 4 1.53 3.77 21.18
N LYS A 5 0.35 3.33 21.65
CA LYS A 5 -0.42 2.26 20.99
C LYS A 5 -0.88 2.66 19.59
N PHE A 6 -1.21 3.94 19.40
CA PHE A 6 -1.56 4.49 18.09
C PHE A 6 -0.41 4.37 17.08
N TRP A 7 0.79 4.82 17.45
CA TRP A 7 1.95 4.76 16.57
C TRP A 7 2.40 3.33 16.29
N LEU A 8 2.43 2.47 17.30
CA LEU A 8 2.72 1.03 17.11
C LEU A 8 1.74 0.37 16.14
N LYS A 9 0.46 0.72 16.21
CA LYS A 9 -0.56 0.21 15.28
C LYS A 9 -0.29 0.68 13.85
N ILE A 10 0.07 1.95 13.64
CA ILE A 10 0.37 2.46 12.30
C ILE A 10 1.64 1.80 11.74
N ILE A 11 2.72 1.73 12.52
CA ILE A 11 3.96 1.06 12.13
C ILE A 11 3.69 -0.40 11.76
N GLY A 12 2.97 -1.13 12.62
CA GLY A 12 2.61 -2.52 12.37
C GLY A 12 1.76 -2.70 11.12
N LEU A 13 0.76 -1.83 10.90
CA LEU A 13 -0.08 -1.88 9.69
C LEU A 13 0.71 -1.53 8.42
N SER A 14 1.58 -0.52 8.46
CA SER A 14 2.44 -0.16 7.34
C SER A 14 3.39 -1.30 6.98
N PHE A 15 4.00 -1.97 7.97
CA PHE A 15 4.85 -3.14 7.72
C PHE A 15 4.04 -4.32 7.16
N LEU A 16 2.89 -4.62 7.76
CA LEU A 16 2.01 -5.69 7.29
C LEU A 16 1.55 -5.45 5.85
N LEU A 17 1.24 -4.20 5.48
CA LEU A 17 0.90 -3.83 4.11
C LEU A 17 2.02 -4.16 3.12
N HIS A 18 3.28 -3.88 3.46
CA HIS A 18 4.40 -4.24 2.59
C HIS A 18 4.52 -5.75 2.42
N VAL A 19 4.42 -6.52 3.51
CA VAL A 19 4.46 -7.99 3.45
C VAL A 19 3.35 -8.54 2.56
N VAL A 20 2.12 -8.06 2.74
CA VAL A 20 0.97 -8.47 1.93
C VAL A 20 1.19 -8.12 0.45
N LEU A 21 1.71 -6.94 0.15
CA LEU A 21 1.96 -6.53 -1.24
C LEU A 21 3.08 -7.30 -1.91
N ILE A 22 4.13 -7.68 -1.16
CA ILE A 22 5.18 -8.59 -1.65
C ILE A 22 4.55 -9.93 -2.02
N ILE A 23 3.70 -10.50 -1.15
CA ILE A 23 2.99 -11.75 -1.43
C ILE A 23 2.11 -11.60 -2.66
N CYS A 24 1.36 -10.50 -2.80
CA CYS A 24 0.54 -10.25 -3.98
C CYS A 24 1.37 -10.17 -5.27
N SER A 25 2.56 -9.56 -5.22
CA SER A 25 3.46 -9.49 -6.38
C SER A 25 3.98 -10.87 -6.77
N VAL A 26 4.32 -11.72 -5.78
CA VAL A 26 4.73 -13.11 -6.04
C VAL A 26 3.59 -13.92 -6.66
N ILE A 27 2.37 -13.78 -6.13
CA ILE A 27 1.18 -14.44 -6.67
C ILE A 27 0.92 -13.99 -8.11
N GLU A 28 1.04 -12.68 -8.39
CA GLU A 28 0.86 -12.14 -9.75
C GLU A 28 1.84 -12.78 -10.74
N VAL A 29 3.14 -12.78 -10.42
CA VAL A 29 4.17 -13.39 -11.28
C VAL A 29 3.95 -14.89 -11.43
N THR A 30 3.49 -15.58 -10.37
CA THR A 30 3.16 -17.02 -10.41
C THR A 30 1.99 -17.30 -11.35
N ILE A 31 0.91 -16.53 -11.25
CA ILE A 31 -0.24 -16.66 -12.17
C ILE A 31 0.21 -16.37 -13.60
N TYR A 32 1.03 -15.34 -13.78
CA TYR A 32 1.55 -14.97 -15.09
C TYR A 32 2.40 -16.09 -15.71
N SER A 33 3.30 -16.71 -14.94
CA SER A 33 4.21 -17.74 -15.42
C SER A 33 3.57 -19.11 -15.65
N TYR A 34 2.56 -19.49 -14.88
CA TYR A 34 1.93 -20.81 -15.03
C TYR A 34 0.68 -20.81 -15.92
N LEU A 35 -0.08 -19.71 -15.94
CA LEU A 35 -1.41 -19.68 -16.55
C LEU A 35 -1.53 -18.73 -17.75
N ILE A 36 -0.84 -17.59 -17.74
CA ILE A 36 -1.02 -16.55 -18.77
C ILE A 36 -0.02 -16.73 -19.91
N ASN A 37 1.28 -16.83 -19.59
CA ASN A 37 2.33 -16.93 -20.58
C ASN A 37 3.42 -17.94 -20.14
N PRO A 38 3.09 -19.26 -20.12
CA PRO A 38 4.03 -20.29 -19.70
C PRO A 38 5.14 -20.56 -20.73
N GLY A 39 6.16 -21.30 -20.30
CA GLY A 39 7.21 -21.84 -21.18
C GLY A 39 8.41 -20.93 -21.44
N HIS A 40 8.54 -19.81 -20.71
CA HIS A 40 9.68 -18.91 -20.84
C HIS A 40 10.77 -19.21 -19.80
N GLU A 41 11.99 -18.72 -20.06
CA GLU A 41 13.11 -18.80 -19.12
C GLU A 41 12.92 -17.90 -17.89
N GLN A 42 13.64 -18.19 -16.80
CA GLN A 42 13.49 -17.48 -15.53
C GLN A 42 13.77 -15.96 -15.64
N SER A 43 14.74 -15.57 -16.46
CA SER A 43 15.08 -14.17 -16.76
C SER A 43 13.89 -13.37 -17.32
N TYR A 44 13.03 -14.02 -18.12
CA TYR A 44 11.83 -13.40 -18.67
C TYR A 44 10.84 -13.03 -17.56
N TYR A 45 10.57 -13.95 -16.63
CA TYR A 45 9.66 -13.69 -15.51
C TYR A 45 10.25 -12.74 -14.46
N GLN A 46 11.57 -12.75 -14.28
CA GLN A 46 12.24 -11.76 -13.43
C GLN A 46 12.05 -10.34 -13.97
N ARG A 47 12.23 -10.15 -15.29
CA ARG A 47 11.98 -8.85 -15.93
C ARG A 47 10.52 -8.43 -15.83
N HIS A 48 9.59 -9.38 -15.99
CA HIS A 48 8.17 -9.11 -15.76
C HIS A 48 7.90 -8.65 -14.33
N ALA A 49 8.46 -9.32 -13.33
CA ALA A 49 8.30 -8.96 -11.91
C ALA A 49 8.82 -7.54 -11.60
N GLU A 50 9.96 -7.15 -12.17
CA GLU A 50 10.53 -5.81 -12.02
C GLU A 50 9.62 -4.72 -12.61
N LEU A 51 8.96 -5.03 -13.74
CA LEU A 51 8.03 -4.12 -14.40
C LEU A 51 6.67 -4.08 -13.72
N SER A 52 6.12 -5.23 -13.30
CA SER A 52 4.77 -5.36 -12.74
C SER A 52 4.68 -4.97 -11.27
N GLY A 53 5.74 -5.21 -10.48
CA GLY A 53 5.76 -4.98 -9.03
C GLY A 53 5.29 -3.58 -8.60
N PRO A 54 5.79 -2.49 -9.21
CA PRO A 54 5.31 -1.13 -8.90
C PRO A 54 3.81 -0.94 -9.15
N TRP A 55 3.25 -1.56 -10.20
CA TRP A 55 1.82 -1.49 -10.52
C TRP A 55 0.98 -2.29 -9.54
N VAL A 56 1.44 -3.48 -9.13
CA VAL A 56 0.80 -4.28 -8.06
C VAL A 56 0.71 -3.46 -6.77
N SER A 57 1.81 -2.83 -6.36
CA SER A 57 1.84 -1.92 -5.21
C SER A 57 0.91 -0.72 -5.38
N GLY A 58 0.86 -0.12 -6.57
CA GLY A 58 -0.02 1.02 -6.86
C GLY A 58 -1.49 0.67 -6.73
N VAL A 59 -1.94 -0.36 -7.43
CA VAL A 59 -3.36 -0.76 -7.50
C VAL A 59 -3.81 -1.41 -6.19
N LEU A 60 -3.18 -2.51 -5.78
CA LEU A 60 -3.60 -3.25 -4.59
C LEU A 60 -3.27 -2.48 -3.31
N GLY A 61 -2.15 -1.74 -3.28
CA GLY A 61 -1.82 -0.93 -2.11
C GLY A 61 -2.83 0.18 -1.88
N SER A 62 -3.32 0.84 -2.94
CA SER A 62 -4.38 1.86 -2.83
C SER A 62 -5.69 1.25 -2.32
N LEU A 63 -6.04 0.06 -2.83
CA LEU A 63 -7.20 -0.69 -2.36
C LEU A 63 -7.08 -1.05 -0.87
N PHE A 64 -5.95 -1.59 -0.43
CA PHE A 64 -5.77 -1.95 0.97
C PHE A 64 -5.74 -0.74 1.90
N VAL A 65 -5.10 0.36 1.50
CA VAL A 65 -5.13 1.63 2.25
C VAL A 65 -6.56 2.12 2.40
N PHE A 66 -7.33 2.15 1.31
CA PHE A 66 -8.77 2.49 1.36
C PHE A 66 -9.52 1.62 2.38
N LEU A 67 -9.37 0.30 2.31
CA LEU A 67 -10.07 -0.64 3.19
C LEU A 67 -9.67 -0.46 4.67
N ILE A 68 -8.39 -0.32 4.96
CA ILE A 68 -7.87 -0.15 6.32
C ILE A 68 -8.33 1.17 6.92
N VAL A 69 -8.20 2.27 6.17
CA VAL A 69 -8.63 3.61 6.61
C VAL A 69 -10.14 3.61 6.82
N ARG A 70 -10.91 3.08 5.87
CA ARG A 70 -12.37 2.96 5.99
C ARG A 70 -12.75 2.18 7.25
N ARG A 71 -12.11 1.04 7.48
CA ARG A 71 -12.36 0.20 8.65
C ARG A 71 -12.06 0.93 9.96
N TYR A 72 -10.97 1.70 10.00
CA TYR A 72 -10.57 2.47 11.16
C TYR A 72 -11.57 3.60 11.45
N LEU A 73 -11.90 4.42 10.45
CA LEU A 73 -12.81 5.56 10.59
C LEU A 73 -14.22 5.14 11.02
N LEU A 74 -14.69 3.98 10.55
CA LEU A 74 -15.97 3.42 10.98
C LEU A 74 -15.96 2.94 12.44
N ARG A 75 -14.80 2.60 13.02
CA ARG A 75 -14.69 2.09 14.40
C ARG A 75 -14.26 3.14 15.42
N HIS A 76 -13.57 4.18 14.97
CA HIS A 76 -12.90 5.12 15.85
C HIS A 76 -13.25 6.56 15.44
N GLU A 77 -13.69 7.33 16.42
CA GLU A 77 -13.88 8.78 16.27
C GLU A 77 -12.61 9.55 16.64
N ASP A 78 -11.74 8.95 17.45
CA ASP A 78 -10.48 9.53 17.87
C ASP A 78 -9.42 9.44 16.76
N ARG A 79 -8.71 10.56 16.55
CA ARG A 79 -7.53 10.65 15.69
C ARG A 79 -7.76 10.22 14.24
N ARG A 80 -8.98 10.45 13.72
CA ARG A 80 -9.37 10.11 12.34
C ARG A 80 -8.43 10.72 11.31
N LEU A 81 -8.14 12.02 11.45
CA LEU A 81 -7.26 12.74 10.53
C LEU A 81 -5.81 12.25 10.67
N ASP A 82 -5.30 12.14 11.90
CA ASP A 82 -3.97 11.60 12.18
C ASP A 82 -3.76 10.24 11.50
N PHE A 83 -4.71 9.31 11.66
CA PHE A 83 -4.60 7.96 11.08
C PHE A 83 -4.61 7.99 9.55
N THR A 84 -5.49 8.82 8.97
CA THR A 84 -5.65 8.99 7.52
C THR A 84 -4.36 9.48 6.86
N LEU A 85 -3.62 10.38 7.50
CA LEU A 85 -2.37 10.89 6.97
C LEU A 85 -1.17 10.02 7.34
N ALA A 86 -1.08 9.59 8.60
CA ALA A 86 0.09 8.90 9.10
C ALA A 86 0.30 7.52 8.47
N LEU A 87 -0.77 6.76 8.20
CA LEU A 87 -0.65 5.43 7.58
C LEU A 87 -0.02 5.48 6.17
N PRO A 88 -0.56 6.23 5.19
CA PRO A 88 0.05 6.32 3.87
C PRO A 88 1.41 7.03 3.90
N LEU A 89 1.61 8.05 4.74
CA LEU A 89 2.92 8.72 4.85
C LEU A 89 4.00 7.77 5.37
N LEU A 90 3.70 7.01 6.42
CA LEU A 90 4.66 6.03 6.94
C LEU A 90 4.90 4.91 5.93
N TYR A 91 3.87 4.48 5.20
CA TYR A 91 4.04 3.55 4.10
C TYR A 91 5.04 4.10 3.06
N ILE A 92 4.87 5.34 2.61
CA ILE A 92 5.76 5.98 1.61
C ILE A 92 7.20 6.05 2.12
N ILE A 93 7.38 6.41 3.39
CA ILE A 93 8.72 6.46 4.00
C ILE A 93 9.37 5.08 3.97
N MET A 94 8.62 4.04 4.35
CA MET A 94 9.10 2.65 4.30
C MET A 94 9.43 2.22 2.87
N ASP A 95 8.60 2.57 1.90
CA ASP A 95 8.80 2.28 0.47
C ASP A 95 10.14 2.89 0.00
N VAL A 96 10.39 4.17 0.31
CA VAL A 96 11.67 4.83 -0.01
C VAL A 96 12.84 4.14 0.68
N ILE A 97 12.74 3.82 1.98
CA ILE A 97 13.80 3.15 2.75
C ILE A 97 14.14 1.79 2.12
N ILE A 98 13.13 1.01 1.72
CA ILE A 98 13.30 -0.30 1.11
C ILE A 98 13.99 -0.17 -0.26
N LEU A 99 13.72 0.89 -1.01
CA LEU A 99 14.26 1.10 -2.36
C LEU A 99 15.69 1.65 -2.38
N LEU A 100 16.15 2.33 -1.32
CA LEU A 100 17.50 2.92 -1.24
C LEU A 100 18.66 1.94 -1.58
N PRO A 101 18.67 0.68 -1.09
CA PRO A 101 19.76 -0.26 -1.37
C PRO A 101 19.83 -0.72 -2.83
N PHE A 102 18.77 -0.55 -3.61
CA PHE A 102 18.64 -1.14 -4.96
C PHE A 102 19.24 -0.28 -6.09
N GLN A 103 19.93 0.83 -5.77
CA GLN A 103 20.60 1.73 -6.75
C GLN A 103 19.72 2.09 -7.96
N ILE A 104 18.44 2.37 -7.69
CA ILE A 104 17.40 2.52 -8.71
C ILE A 104 17.65 3.77 -9.57
N ASN A 105 17.39 3.67 -10.88
CA ASN A 105 17.36 4.84 -11.75
C ASN A 105 16.12 5.70 -11.44
N TRP A 106 16.30 6.70 -10.58
CA TRP A 106 15.21 7.57 -10.12
C TRP A 106 14.44 8.24 -11.27
N LYS A 107 15.07 8.55 -12.41
CA LYS A 107 14.36 9.21 -13.51
C LYS A 107 13.29 8.33 -14.14
N GLU A 108 13.54 7.04 -14.22
CA GLU A 108 12.61 6.07 -14.83
C GLU A 108 11.52 5.65 -13.84
N HIS A 109 11.86 5.51 -12.56
CA HIS A 109 10.95 4.98 -11.55
C HIS A 109 10.15 6.05 -10.79
N LEU A 110 10.59 7.32 -10.77
CA LEU A 110 9.89 8.39 -10.06
C LEU A 110 8.43 8.59 -10.51
N PRO A 111 8.08 8.58 -11.82
CA PRO A 111 6.68 8.75 -12.23
C PRO A 111 5.77 7.65 -11.68
N VAL A 112 6.24 6.39 -11.72
CA VAL A 112 5.47 5.24 -11.22
C VAL A 112 5.36 5.31 -9.70
N LEU A 113 6.44 5.67 -9.00
CA LEU A 113 6.44 5.83 -7.55
C LEU A 113 5.48 6.94 -7.10
N LEU A 114 5.47 8.08 -7.81
CA LEU A 114 4.53 9.18 -7.56
C LEU A 114 3.09 8.77 -7.85
N ALA A 115 2.83 8.08 -8.96
CA ALA A 115 1.49 7.59 -9.29
C ALA A 115 0.98 6.58 -8.24
N ALA A 116 1.80 5.59 -7.90
CA ALA A 116 1.46 4.53 -6.95
C ALA A 116 1.25 5.06 -5.52
N ASN A 117 2.06 6.03 -5.07
CA ASN A 117 1.95 6.61 -3.74
C ASN A 117 0.90 7.74 -3.68
N GLY A 118 0.75 8.50 -4.76
CA GLY A 118 -0.34 9.46 -4.94
C GLY A 118 -1.71 8.78 -4.90
N ALA A 119 -1.85 7.62 -5.53
CA ALA A 119 -3.09 6.83 -5.49
C ALA A 119 -3.44 6.37 -4.07
N LYS A 120 -2.46 5.94 -3.26
CA LYS A 120 -2.67 5.56 -1.85
C LYS A 120 -3.10 6.74 -0.99
N LEU A 121 -2.45 7.90 -1.18
CA LEU A 121 -2.82 9.14 -0.49
C LEU A 121 -4.23 9.59 -0.88
N ALA A 122 -4.55 9.61 -2.17
CA ALA A 122 -5.87 9.93 -2.67
C ALA A 122 -6.93 8.98 -2.10
N ALA A 123 -6.68 7.67 -2.13
CA ALA A 123 -7.56 6.66 -1.54
C ALA A 123 -7.84 6.93 -0.05
N SER A 124 -6.79 7.24 0.72
CA SER A 124 -6.92 7.58 2.14
C SER A 124 -7.76 8.85 2.36
N ILE A 125 -7.44 9.94 1.65
CA ILE A 125 -8.10 11.24 1.77
C ILE A 125 -9.57 11.15 1.34
N LEU A 126 -9.86 10.52 0.20
CA LEU A 126 -11.22 10.32 -0.30
C LEU A 126 -12.06 9.53 0.70
N THR A 127 -11.48 8.51 1.33
CA THR A 127 -12.14 7.73 2.39
C THR A 127 -12.48 8.60 3.59
N TYR A 128 -11.54 9.44 4.02
CA TYR A 128 -11.77 10.37 5.12
C TYR A 128 -12.86 11.38 4.77
N LEU A 129 -12.82 12.00 3.60
CA LEU A 129 -13.84 12.96 3.17
C LEU A 129 -15.23 12.33 3.11
N ALA A 130 -15.34 11.07 2.68
CA ALA A 130 -16.60 10.33 2.61
C ALA A 130 -17.18 9.95 4.00
N LEU A 131 -16.33 9.85 5.03
CA LEU A 131 -16.71 9.30 6.34
C LEU A 131 -16.53 10.26 7.52
N LYS A 132 -15.90 11.43 7.33
CA LYS A 132 -15.57 12.37 8.42
C LYS A 132 -16.77 12.77 9.28
N ASN A 133 -17.94 12.92 8.65
CA ASN A 133 -19.18 13.33 9.30
C ASN A 133 -20.05 12.14 9.76
N LYS A 134 -19.64 10.90 9.48
CA LYS A 134 -20.42 9.72 9.90
C LYS A 134 -20.03 9.33 11.32
N PRO A 135 -21.01 9.05 12.21
CA PRO A 135 -20.71 8.52 13.53
C PRO A 135 -20.02 7.16 13.40
N ALA A 136 -19.20 6.80 14.38
CA ALA A 136 -18.63 5.47 14.42
C ALA A 136 -19.75 4.42 14.53
N VAL A 137 -19.69 3.41 13.66
CA VAL A 137 -20.64 2.31 13.65
C VAL A 137 -20.05 1.20 14.54
N ALA A 138 -20.80 0.81 15.57
CA ALA A 138 -20.56 -0.43 16.30
C ALA A 138 -20.86 -1.60 15.35
N LEU A 139 -19.90 -1.93 14.48
CA LEU A 139 -19.94 -3.13 13.66
C LEU A 139 -19.83 -4.33 14.60
N ARG A 140 -21.00 -4.89 14.94
CA ARG A 140 -21.17 -6.16 15.65
C ARG A 140 -20.46 -7.28 14.92
#